data_AF-A0AAW7D0B0-F1
#
_entry.id   AF-A0AAW7D0B0-F1
#
_cell.length_a   1.000
_cell.length_b   1.000
_cell.length_c   1.000
_cell.angle_alpha   90.00
_cell.angle_beta   90.00
_cell.angle_gamma   90.00
#
_symmetry.space_group_name_H-M   'P 1'
#
loop_
_entity.id
_entity.type
_entity.pdbx_description
1 polymer ?
#
loop_
_entity_poly.entity_id
_entity_poly.type
_entity_poly.pdbx_seq_one_letter_code
_entity_poly.pdbx_strand_id
1 'polypeptide(L)'
;MRKRMAIMGLLLGLSIGCNSKNSDTEEQPTSVNTTVENKETTKTEPQTPEQEELKLVGTNTELYAASEEKLLNMLNEMDQKRLQKAIQIVSNHVAETVDIYTAEDDIDFEKWNAIYFKKIDGLTFTGIIQLAEKLLMETKKNTQASLQADLADLKANPVDDQEESLSYLQEELKKAKNLPTTIDTYVYNEECFL
;
A
#
# COMPACT_ATOMS: atom_id res chain seq x y z
N MET A 1 -36.50 -25.74 0.70
CA MET A 1 -35.43 -25.43 -0.29
C MET A 1 -34.38 -24.57 0.41
N ARG A 2 -33.17 -25.07 0.65
CA ARG A 2 -32.05 -24.25 1.15
C ARG A 2 -31.37 -23.58 -0.04
N LYS A 3 -31.28 -22.25 -0.06
CA LYS A 3 -30.47 -21.55 -1.06
C LYS A 3 -29.00 -21.85 -0.77
N ARG A 4 -28.28 -22.41 -1.74
CA ARG A 4 -26.82 -22.48 -1.69
C ARG A 4 -26.31 -21.05 -1.77
N MET A 5 -25.62 -20.56 -0.75
CA MET A 5 -24.75 -19.40 -0.94
C MET A 5 -23.55 -19.91 -1.72
N ALA A 6 -23.31 -19.31 -2.89
CA ALA A 6 -22.05 -19.50 -3.57
C ALA A 6 -20.99 -18.80 -2.72
N ILE A 7 -20.04 -19.56 -2.19
CA ILE A 7 -18.79 -18.99 -1.67
C ILE A 7 -18.05 -18.51 -2.91
N MET A 8 -18.25 -17.24 -3.23
CA MET A 8 -17.55 -16.55 -4.31
C MET A 8 -16.14 -16.27 -3.78
N GLY A 9 -15.30 -17.30 -3.84
CA GLY A 9 -13.93 -17.27 -3.37
C GLY A 9 -13.14 -16.26 -4.20
N LEU A 10 -13.03 -15.04 -3.69
CA LEU A 10 -12.16 -14.00 -4.21
C LEU A 10 -10.71 -14.38 -3.86
N LEU A 11 -10.20 -15.40 -4.55
CA LEU A 11 -8.80 -15.81 -4.50
C LEU A 11 -7.96 -14.68 -5.12
N LEU A 12 -7.57 -13.72 -4.30
CA LEU A 12 -6.49 -12.78 -4.59
C LEU A 12 -5.16 -13.55 -4.65
N GLY A 13 -4.97 -14.27 -5.76
CA GLY A 13 -3.76 -15.01 -6.11
C GLY A 13 -2.61 -14.09 -6.46
N LEU A 14 -2.15 -13.29 -5.49
CA LEU A 14 -0.90 -12.53 -5.58
C LEU A 14 0.31 -13.47 -5.44
N SER A 15 0.50 -14.32 -6.44
CA SER A 15 1.70 -15.15 -6.61
C SER A 15 1.88 -15.60 -8.07
N ILE A 16 1.78 -14.66 -9.02
CA ILE A 16 2.46 -14.80 -10.31
C ILE A 16 3.95 -14.52 -10.06
N GLY A 17 4.71 -15.58 -9.79
CA GLY A 17 6.15 -15.47 -9.54
C GLY A 17 6.97 -15.57 -10.83
N CYS A 18 7.78 -14.56 -11.11
CA CYS A 18 8.86 -14.63 -12.10
C CYS A 18 10.23 -14.49 -11.42
N ASN A 19 10.87 -15.63 -11.17
CA ASN A 19 12.27 -15.72 -10.74
C ASN A 19 13.21 -15.21 -11.85
N SER A 20 14.15 -14.30 -11.55
CA SER A 20 15.56 -14.42 -12.00
C SER A 20 16.50 -13.29 -11.53
N LYS A 21 17.40 -13.66 -10.60
CA LYS A 21 18.83 -13.27 -10.50
C LYS A 21 19.23 -11.79 -10.35
N ASN A 22 19.78 -11.52 -9.17
CA ASN A 22 20.77 -10.47 -8.91
C ASN A 22 21.93 -10.50 -9.93
N SER A 23 22.52 -9.33 -10.15
CA SER A 23 23.95 -9.18 -10.41
C SER A 23 24.50 -8.08 -9.50
N ASP A 24 25.38 -8.46 -8.58
CA ASP A 24 26.03 -7.57 -7.61
C ASP A 24 26.96 -6.56 -8.30
N THR A 25 27.22 -5.43 -7.65
CA THR A 25 28.58 -4.83 -7.55
C THR A 25 28.63 -3.94 -6.31
N GLU A 26 29.44 -4.33 -5.34
CA GLU A 26 29.85 -3.51 -4.20
C GLU A 26 30.88 -2.46 -4.65
N GLU A 27 30.90 -1.27 -4.04
CA GLU A 27 32.16 -0.65 -3.62
C GLU A 27 31.99 0.03 -2.25
N GLN A 28 32.92 -0.27 -1.35
CA GLN A 28 33.00 0.25 0.03
C GLN A 28 34.03 1.43 0.08
N PRO A 29 34.35 2.06 1.23
CA PRO A 29 34.29 3.52 1.36
C PRO A 29 35.69 4.15 1.51
N THR A 30 35.75 5.46 1.80
CA THR A 30 36.98 6.02 2.42
C THR A 30 36.69 7.08 3.49
N SER A 31 37.22 6.76 4.68
CA SER A 31 37.32 7.54 5.91
C SER A 31 37.90 8.95 5.78
N VAL A 32 37.45 9.89 6.63
CA VAL A 32 38.34 10.68 7.51
C VAL A 32 37.67 10.91 8.89
N ASN A 33 38.38 10.62 9.98
CA ASN A 33 38.01 10.97 11.37
C ASN A 33 38.35 12.43 11.71
N THR A 34 37.52 13.13 12.51
CA THR A 34 38.00 14.22 13.40
C THR A 34 37.10 14.41 14.64
N THR A 35 37.72 14.66 15.78
CA THR A 35 37.12 14.79 17.12
C THR A 35 38.03 15.69 17.98
N VAL A 36 37.60 16.38 19.05
CA VAL A 36 36.33 16.42 19.81
C VAL A 36 36.09 17.87 20.26
N GLU A 37 34.85 18.39 20.34
CA GLU A 37 34.47 19.20 21.52
C GLU A 37 32.95 19.34 21.78
N ASN A 38 32.58 19.23 23.06
CA ASN A 38 31.22 19.39 23.56
C ASN A 38 30.94 20.87 23.83
N LYS A 39 29.93 21.46 23.17
CA LYS A 39 29.37 22.74 23.61
C LYS A 39 27.86 22.71 23.55
N GLU A 40 27.27 22.52 24.73
CA GLU A 40 25.83 22.54 24.98
C GLU A 40 25.28 23.89 24.49
N THR A 41 24.70 23.85 23.29
CA THR A 41 24.13 25.01 22.63
C THR A 41 22.70 24.63 22.34
N THR A 42 21.77 25.14 23.15
CA THR A 42 20.33 24.96 22.95
C THR A 42 19.94 25.64 21.63
N LYS A 43 20.08 24.91 20.53
CA LYS A 43 19.43 25.25 19.26
C LYS A 43 17.95 25.19 19.53
N THR A 44 17.38 26.37 19.81
CA THR A 44 15.97 26.60 19.51
C THR A 44 15.87 26.37 18.01
N GLU A 45 15.31 25.23 17.64
CA GLU A 45 15.00 24.93 16.24
C GLU A 45 14.15 26.08 15.72
N PRO A 46 14.58 26.81 14.67
CA PRO A 46 13.76 27.86 14.13
C PRO A 46 12.47 27.21 13.63
N GLN A 47 11.36 27.48 14.30
CA GLN A 47 10.04 27.14 13.78
C GLN A 47 9.95 27.78 12.41
N THR A 48 10.06 26.95 11.38
CA THR A 48 9.87 27.39 10.00
C THR A 48 8.41 27.84 9.94
N PRO A 49 8.12 29.08 9.52
CA PRO A 49 6.74 29.53 9.40
C PRO A 49 6.00 28.53 8.52
N GLU A 50 4.76 28.17 8.89
CA GLU A 50 3.96 27.15 8.19
C GLU A 50 4.01 27.38 6.67
N GLN A 51 4.88 26.63 5.99
CA GLN A 51 4.86 26.59 4.54
C GLN A 51 3.58 25.86 4.19
N GLU A 52 2.73 26.51 3.40
CA GLU A 52 1.53 25.88 2.86
C GLU A 52 1.98 24.68 2.00
N GLU A 53 1.91 23.48 2.58
CA GLU A 53 2.29 22.24 1.89
C GLU A 53 1.47 22.13 0.59
N LEU A 54 2.15 21.83 -0.53
CA LEU A 54 1.44 21.57 -1.78
C LEU A 54 0.47 20.40 -1.61
N LYS A 55 -0.67 20.51 -2.29
CA LYS A 55 -1.77 19.55 -2.25
C LYS A 55 -1.92 18.89 -3.60
N LEU A 56 -2.28 17.60 -3.59
CA LEU A 56 -2.77 16.89 -4.76
C LEU A 56 -4.13 17.48 -5.19
N VAL A 57 -4.34 17.58 -6.50
CA VAL A 57 -5.56 18.19 -7.08
C VAL A 57 -6.32 17.13 -7.87
N GLY A 58 -7.23 16.43 -7.19
CA GLY A 58 -8.04 15.33 -7.72
C GLY A 58 -9.31 15.80 -8.44
N THR A 59 -9.25 16.91 -9.18
CA THR A 59 -10.43 17.40 -9.93
C THR A 59 -10.51 16.87 -11.36
N ASN A 60 -9.37 16.50 -11.95
CA ASN A 60 -9.23 15.70 -13.17
C ASN A 60 -7.79 15.16 -13.30
N THR A 61 -7.54 14.30 -14.29
CA THR A 61 -6.24 13.64 -14.52
C THR A 61 -5.10 14.62 -14.84
N GLU A 62 -5.36 15.69 -15.60
CA GLU A 62 -4.33 16.68 -15.98
C GLU A 62 -3.86 17.49 -14.76
N LEU A 63 -4.81 17.94 -13.93
CA LEU A 63 -4.53 18.68 -12.71
C LEU A 63 -3.91 17.79 -11.63
N TYR A 64 -4.32 16.52 -11.55
CA TYR A 64 -3.69 15.53 -10.68
C TYR A 64 -2.22 15.36 -11.06
N ALA A 65 -1.92 14.99 -12.31
CA ALA A 65 -0.54 14.77 -12.78
C ALA A 65 0.34 16.02 -12.57
N ALA A 66 -0.17 17.21 -12.91
CA ALA A 66 0.56 18.47 -12.70
C ALA A 66 0.73 18.87 -11.21
N SER A 67 -0.06 18.30 -10.29
CA SER A 67 0.10 18.48 -8.84
C SER A 67 1.04 17.44 -8.23
N GLU A 68 0.99 16.20 -8.71
CA GLU A 68 1.88 15.11 -8.34
C GLU A 68 3.33 15.42 -8.76
N GLU A 69 3.56 15.81 -10.01
CA GLU A 69 4.88 16.20 -10.52
C GLU A 69 5.51 17.32 -9.67
N LYS A 70 4.72 18.34 -9.31
CA LYS A 70 5.20 19.43 -8.45
C LYS A 70 5.55 18.95 -7.04
N LEU A 71 4.74 18.06 -6.47
CA LEU A 71 5.03 17.46 -5.16
C LEU A 71 6.32 16.63 -5.20
N LEU A 72 6.45 15.73 -6.17
CA LEU A 72 7.67 14.92 -6.37
C LEU A 72 8.92 15.80 -6.50
N ASN A 73 8.88 16.84 -7.34
CA ASN A 73 10.01 17.72 -7.59
C ASN A 73 10.44 18.59 -6.39
N MET A 74 9.61 18.74 -5.35
CA MET A 74 10.00 19.40 -4.09
C MET A 74 10.59 18.45 -3.05
N LEU A 75 10.32 17.14 -3.17
CA LEU A 75 10.73 16.14 -2.19
C LEU A 75 12.14 15.63 -2.50
N ASN A 76 12.85 15.18 -1.46
CA ASN A 76 14.07 14.39 -1.64
C ASN A 76 13.73 12.97 -2.15
N GLU A 77 14.71 12.24 -2.66
CA GLU A 77 14.51 10.90 -3.24
C GLU A 77 13.82 9.88 -2.30
N MET A 78 14.03 9.97 -0.98
CA MET A 78 13.41 9.07 -0.01
C MET A 78 11.91 9.37 0.11
N ASP A 79 11.55 10.64 0.20
CA ASP A 79 10.16 11.06 0.33
C ASP A 79 9.40 11.00 -1.02
N GLN A 80 10.09 11.16 -2.15
CA GLN A 80 9.54 10.80 -3.47
C GLN A 80 9.11 9.32 -3.53
N LYS A 81 9.99 8.40 -3.10
CA LYS A 81 9.67 6.96 -3.04
C LYS A 81 8.53 6.66 -2.07
N ARG A 82 8.43 7.39 -0.95
CA ARG A 82 7.30 7.27 -0.02
C ARG A 82 5.99 7.78 -0.62
N LEU A 83 6.02 8.88 -1.37
CA LEU A 83 4.85 9.40 -2.09
C LEU A 83 4.37 8.39 -3.15
N GLN A 84 5.27 7.84 -3.97
CA GLN A 84 4.95 6.81 -4.98
C GLN A 84 4.32 5.56 -4.34
N LYS A 85 4.89 5.08 -3.22
CA LYS A 85 4.28 4.00 -2.42
C LYS A 85 2.89 4.37 -1.89
N ALA A 86 2.70 5.58 -1.38
CA ALA A 86 1.40 6.03 -0.85
C ALA A 86 0.34 6.04 -1.95
N ILE A 87 0.69 6.57 -3.13
CA ILE A 87 -0.14 6.60 -4.33
C ILE A 87 -0.54 5.18 -4.73
N GLN A 88 0.41 4.24 -4.79
CA GLN A 88 0.13 2.82 -5.08
C GLN A 88 -0.80 2.18 -4.03
N ILE A 89 -0.55 2.37 -2.74
CA ILE A 89 -1.38 1.79 -1.68
C ILE A 89 -2.84 2.28 -1.78
N VAL A 90 -3.04 3.58 -2.05
CA VAL A 90 -4.39 4.15 -2.22
C VAL A 90 -5.03 3.66 -3.52
N SER A 91 -4.26 3.55 -4.61
CA SER A 91 -4.69 3.00 -5.90
C SER A 91 -5.22 1.56 -5.77
N ASN A 92 -4.40 0.67 -5.21
CA ASN A 92 -4.72 -0.75 -5.10
C ASN A 92 -5.93 -0.97 -4.19
N HIS A 93 -6.01 -0.23 -3.08
CA HIS A 93 -7.17 -0.28 -2.21
C HIS A 93 -8.47 0.22 -2.90
N VAL A 94 -8.41 1.16 -3.85
CA VAL A 94 -9.60 1.51 -4.67
C VAL A 94 -10.04 0.32 -5.51
N ALA A 95 -9.11 -0.34 -6.19
CA ALA A 95 -9.42 -1.49 -7.04
C ALA A 95 -9.88 -2.74 -6.26
N GLU A 96 -9.35 -2.97 -5.05
CA GLU A 96 -9.79 -4.04 -4.16
C GLU A 96 -11.21 -3.83 -3.61
N THR A 97 -11.68 -2.58 -3.50
CA THR A 97 -12.94 -2.22 -2.82
C THR A 97 -14.06 -1.77 -3.76
N VAL A 98 -13.80 -1.68 -5.05
CA VAL A 98 -14.74 -1.21 -6.06
C VAL A 98 -14.75 -2.19 -7.23
N ASP A 99 -15.94 -2.59 -7.64
CA ASP A 99 -16.14 -3.24 -8.95
C ASP A 99 -15.84 -2.21 -10.05
N ILE A 100 -14.62 -2.23 -10.59
CA ILE A 100 -14.13 -1.32 -11.62
C ILE A 100 -14.15 -1.94 -13.02
N TYR A 101 -14.78 -3.10 -13.20
CA TYR A 101 -14.84 -3.76 -14.51
C TYR A 101 -16.06 -3.32 -15.31
N THR A 102 -15.87 -3.23 -16.63
CA THR A 102 -16.93 -3.02 -17.61
C THR A 102 -17.66 -4.34 -17.90
N ALA A 103 -18.69 -4.29 -18.73
CA ALA A 103 -19.38 -5.51 -19.20
C ALA A 103 -18.54 -6.40 -20.14
N GLU A 104 -17.36 -5.93 -20.56
CA GLU A 104 -16.40 -6.64 -21.43
C GLU A 104 -15.15 -7.10 -20.65
N ASP A 105 -15.20 -7.08 -19.32
CA ASP A 105 -14.11 -7.37 -18.37
C ASP A 105 -12.87 -6.43 -18.47
N ASP A 106 -12.94 -5.35 -19.26
CA ASP A 106 -11.97 -4.24 -19.26
C ASP A 106 -12.12 -3.32 -18.03
N ILE A 107 -11.06 -2.60 -17.64
CA ILE A 107 -11.08 -1.63 -16.53
C ILE A 107 -11.77 -0.32 -16.95
N ASP A 108 -12.80 0.08 -16.19
CA ASP A 108 -13.43 1.40 -16.23
C ASP A 108 -12.52 2.44 -15.53
N PHE A 109 -11.55 2.95 -16.28
CA PHE A 109 -10.63 3.98 -15.81
C PHE A 109 -11.33 5.31 -15.45
N GLU A 110 -12.49 5.65 -16.01
CA GLU A 110 -13.21 6.88 -15.62
C GLU A 110 -13.75 6.75 -14.19
N LYS A 111 -14.42 5.64 -13.90
CA LYS A 111 -14.93 5.29 -12.56
C LYS A 111 -13.80 5.11 -11.55
N TRP A 112 -12.72 4.42 -11.92
CA TRP A 112 -11.55 4.26 -11.05
C TRP A 112 -10.92 5.62 -10.71
N ASN A 113 -10.63 6.47 -11.72
CA ASN A 113 -10.06 7.80 -11.51
C ASN A 113 -10.98 8.66 -10.63
N ALA A 114 -12.29 8.70 -10.89
CA ALA A 114 -13.24 9.49 -10.11
C ALA A 114 -13.26 9.10 -8.62
N ILE A 115 -13.07 7.83 -8.29
CA ILE A 115 -13.04 7.34 -6.90
C ILE A 115 -11.66 7.55 -6.26
N TYR A 116 -10.59 7.28 -7.00
CA TYR A 116 -9.21 7.52 -6.56
C TYR A 116 -8.99 9.00 -6.25
N PHE A 117 -9.26 9.88 -7.22
CA PHE A 117 -9.11 11.33 -7.06
C PHE A 117 -9.93 11.88 -5.90
N LYS A 118 -11.18 11.42 -5.71
CA LYS A 118 -12.02 11.82 -4.56
C LYS A 118 -11.42 11.43 -3.20
N LYS A 119 -10.57 10.40 -3.12
CA LYS A 119 -9.87 10.03 -1.87
C LYS A 119 -8.64 10.90 -1.59
N ILE A 120 -8.00 11.46 -2.63
CA ILE A 120 -6.72 12.17 -2.52
C ILE A 120 -6.80 13.69 -2.74
N ASP A 121 -7.91 14.22 -3.25
CA ASP A 121 -8.07 15.65 -3.52
C ASP A 121 -7.87 16.50 -2.26
N GLY A 122 -7.02 17.52 -2.37
CA GLY A 122 -6.66 18.41 -1.27
C GLY A 122 -5.69 17.81 -0.24
N LEU A 123 -5.26 16.55 -0.37
CA LEU A 123 -4.25 15.97 0.52
C LEU A 123 -2.86 16.53 0.22
N THR A 124 -2.13 16.87 1.27
CA THR A 124 -0.70 17.18 1.20
C THR A 124 0.14 15.89 1.20
N PHE A 125 1.47 16.00 1.08
CA PHE A 125 2.38 14.87 1.27
C PHE A 125 2.10 14.14 2.59
N THR A 126 2.10 14.84 3.72
CA THR A 126 1.79 14.26 5.04
C THR A 126 0.40 13.61 5.06
N GLY A 127 -0.59 14.22 4.40
CA GLY A 127 -1.95 13.71 4.31
C GLY A 127 -2.08 12.38 3.56
N ILE A 128 -1.46 12.24 2.37
CA ILE A 128 -1.52 10.99 1.59
C ILE A 128 -0.71 9.86 2.25
N ILE A 129 0.41 10.18 2.90
CA ILE A 129 1.18 9.24 3.73
C ILE A 129 0.29 8.64 4.83
N GLN A 130 -0.39 9.48 5.62
CA GLN A 130 -1.30 9.04 6.68
C GLN A 130 -2.49 8.22 6.16
N LEU A 131 -3.05 8.60 5.00
CA LEU A 131 -4.11 7.82 4.36
C LEU A 131 -3.62 6.41 4.00
N ALA A 132 -2.47 6.30 3.32
CA ALA A 132 -1.93 5.01 2.91
C ALA A 132 -1.62 4.10 4.11
N GLU A 133 -0.99 4.60 5.18
CA GLU A 133 -0.74 3.78 6.38
C GLU A 133 -2.02 3.31 7.07
N LYS A 134 -3.05 4.16 7.10
CA LYS A 134 -4.39 3.76 7.56
C LYS A 134 -4.96 2.62 6.72
N LEU A 135 -4.84 2.70 5.40
CA LEU A 135 -5.31 1.64 4.49
C LEU A 135 -4.53 0.34 4.66
N LEU A 136 -3.21 0.38 4.85
CA LEU A 136 -2.40 -0.80 5.17
C LEU A 136 -2.88 -1.50 6.45
N MET A 137 -3.13 -0.73 7.52
CA MET A 137 -3.67 -1.26 8.77
C MET A 137 -5.09 -1.85 8.59
N GLU A 138 -5.91 -1.22 7.76
CA GLU A 138 -7.26 -1.70 7.44
C GLU A 138 -7.23 -3.01 6.64
N THR A 139 -6.47 -3.07 5.54
CA THR A 139 -6.27 -4.29 4.75
C THR A 139 -5.75 -5.42 5.64
N LYS A 140 -4.69 -5.20 6.42
CA LYS A 140 -4.15 -6.20 7.36
C LYS A 140 -5.20 -6.73 8.34
N LYS A 141 -6.01 -5.85 8.92
CA LYS A 141 -7.09 -6.22 9.84
C LYS A 141 -8.18 -7.03 9.13
N ASN A 142 -8.60 -6.60 7.95
CA ASN A 142 -9.67 -7.24 7.18
C ASN A 142 -9.25 -8.62 6.66
N THR A 143 -8.03 -8.76 6.13
CA THR A 143 -7.45 -10.06 5.73
C THR A 143 -7.37 -11.02 6.91
N GLN A 144 -6.89 -10.58 8.08
CA GLN A 144 -6.85 -11.43 9.27
C GLN A 144 -8.25 -11.82 9.76
N ALA A 145 -9.22 -10.92 9.68
CA ALA A 145 -10.60 -11.22 10.08
C ALA A 145 -11.26 -12.23 9.13
N SER A 146 -11.05 -12.11 7.81
CA SER A 146 -11.55 -13.08 6.82
C SER A 146 -10.96 -14.46 7.07
N LEU A 147 -9.62 -14.57 7.11
CA LEU A 147 -8.93 -15.85 7.32
C LEU A 147 -9.31 -16.52 8.65
N GLN A 148 -9.61 -15.73 9.70
CA GLN A 148 -10.13 -16.25 10.96
C GLN A 148 -11.58 -16.75 10.85
N ALA A 149 -12.43 -16.06 10.07
CA ALA A 149 -13.79 -16.50 9.80
C ALA A 149 -13.81 -17.78 8.96
N ASP A 150 -13.02 -17.85 7.89
CA ASP A 150 -12.90 -19.01 7.00
C ASP A 150 -12.38 -20.25 7.77
N LEU A 151 -11.37 -20.05 8.62
CA LEU A 151 -10.82 -21.11 9.48
C LEU A 151 -11.78 -21.51 10.61
N ALA A 152 -12.66 -20.63 11.07
CA ALA A 152 -13.71 -20.97 12.02
C ALA A 152 -14.87 -21.72 11.35
N ASP A 153 -15.26 -21.33 10.14
CA ASP A 153 -16.30 -21.99 9.37
C ASP A 153 -15.89 -23.41 8.97
N LEU A 154 -14.68 -23.60 8.45
CA LEU A 154 -14.15 -24.92 8.10
C LEU A 154 -14.07 -25.86 9.32
N LYS A 155 -13.77 -25.33 10.52
CA LYS A 155 -13.80 -26.11 11.77
C LYS A 155 -15.21 -26.42 12.26
N ALA A 156 -16.18 -25.55 11.99
CA ALA A 156 -17.58 -25.76 12.34
C ALA A 156 -18.29 -26.70 11.35
N ASN A 157 -17.84 -26.70 10.09
CA ASN A 157 -18.39 -27.46 8.97
C ASN A 157 -17.29 -28.31 8.28
N PRO A 158 -16.77 -29.37 8.92
CA PRO A 158 -15.75 -30.24 8.32
C PRO A 158 -16.18 -30.84 6.98
N VAL A 159 -15.24 -30.93 6.05
CA VAL A 159 -15.36 -31.63 4.77
C VAL A 159 -14.29 -32.72 4.65
N ASP A 160 -14.50 -33.67 3.75
CA ASP A 160 -13.45 -34.60 3.35
C ASP A 160 -12.25 -33.80 2.79
N ASP A 161 -11.03 -34.26 3.05
CA ASP A 161 -9.76 -33.59 2.70
C ASP A 161 -9.50 -32.19 3.32
N GLN A 162 -10.22 -31.83 4.39
CA GLN A 162 -10.04 -30.52 5.09
C GLN A 162 -8.63 -30.24 5.63
N GLU A 163 -7.74 -31.22 5.78
CA GLU A 163 -6.41 -31.03 6.40
C GLU A 163 -5.53 -30.08 5.58
N GLU A 164 -5.55 -30.19 4.24
CA GLU A 164 -4.81 -29.29 3.35
C GLU A 164 -5.36 -27.85 3.45
N SER A 165 -6.69 -27.70 3.43
CA SER A 165 -7.35 -26.40 3.56
C SER A 165 -7.09 -25.74 4.92
N LEU A 166 -7.09 -26.51 6.01
CA LEU A 166 -6.74 -26.04 7.35
C LEU A 166 -5.27 -25.64 7.46
N SER A 167 -4.37 -26.37 6.80
CA SER A 167 -2.94 -26.04 6.74
C SER A 167 -2.72 -24.73 5.99
N TYR A 168 -3.31 -24.60 4.80
CA TYR A 168 -3.26 -23.40 3.97
C TYR A 168 -3.77 -22.17 4.72
N LEU A 169 -4.98 -22.21 5.29
CA LEU A 169 -5.55 -21.07 6.03
C LEU A 169 -4.70 -20.67 7.26
N GLN A 170 -4.04 -21.62 7.91
CA GLN A 170 -3.10 -21.33 9.00
C GLN A 170 -1.82 -20.65 8.51
N GLU A 171 -1.29 -21.06 7.35
CA GLU A 171 -0.13 -20.43 6.74
C GLU A 171 -0.46 -19.02 6.23
N GLU A 172 -1.61 -18.83 5.58
CA GLU A 172 -2.08 -17.51 5.15
C GLU A 172 -2.34 -16.59 6.36
N LEU A 173 -2.93 -17.10 7.45
CA LEU A 173 -3.08 -16.31 8.67
C LEU A 173 -1.73 -15.95 9.32
N LYS A 174 -0.68 -16.76 9.10
CA LYS A 174 0.70 -16.45 9.52
C LYS A 174 1.32 -15.38 8.60
N LYS A 175 1.10 -15.43 7.28
CA LYS A 175 1.52 -14.39 6.32
C LYS A 175 0.80 -13.06 6.60
N ALA A 176 -0.51 -13.09 6.84
CA ALA A 176 -1.34 -11.92 7.15
C ALA A 176 -0.91 -11.16 8.42
N LYS A 177 -0.24 -11.82 9.38
CA LYS A 177 0.37 -11.16 10.55
C LYS A 177 1.57 -10.28 10.18
N ASN A 178 2.25 -10.59 9.08
CA ASN A 178 3.45 -9.91 8.60
C ASN A 178 3.16 -8.89 7.49
N LEU A 179 1.89 -8.71 7.08
CA LEU A 179 1.51 -7.64 6.16
C LEU A 179 2.00 -6.27 6.68
N PRO A 180 2.47 -5.38 5.79
CA PRO A 180 2.97 -4.07 6.18
C PRO A 180 1.88 -3.23 6.82
N THR A 181 2.30 -2.31 7.70
CA THR A 181 1.42 -1.33 8.36
C THR A 181 1.94 0.10 8.27
N THR A 182 3.10 0.27 7.62
CA THR A 182 3.75 1.55 7.38
C THR A 182 4.28 1.60 5.96
N ILE A 183 4.47 2.79 5.40
CA ILE A 183 5.00 2.94 4.04
C ILE A 183 6.44 2.44 3.93
N ASP A 184 7.24 2.59 4.98
CA ASP A 184 8.62 2.11 5.01
C ASP A 184 8.71 0.58 4.97
N THR A 185 7.72 -0.14 5.52
CA THR A 185 7.63 -1.61 5.45
C THR A 185 6.91 -2.13 4.20
N TYR A 186 6.17 -1.28 3.49
CA TYR A 186 5.55 -1.62 2.21
C TYR A 186 6.61 -1.78 1.11
N VAL A 187 6.52 -2.86 0.33
CA VAL A 187 7.37 -3.08 -0.84
C VAL A 187 6.64 -2.53 -2.07
N TYR A 188 7.23 -1.52 -2.69
CA TYR A 188 6.75 -0.97 -3.95
C TYR A 188 6.89 -2.02 -5.07
N ASN A 189 5.88 -2.15 -5.94
CA ASN A 189 5.95 -3.05 -7.09
C ASN A 189 5.31 -2.40 -8.32
N GLU A 190 6.12 -2.06 -9.32
CA GLU A 190 5.65 -1.40 -10.56
C GLU A 190 4.62 -2.26 -11.32
N GLU A 191 4.69 -3.59 -11.22
CA GLU A 191 3.72 -4.52 -11.82
C GLU A 191 2.41 -4.64 -11.02
N CYS A 192 2.31 -4.00 -9.85
CA CYS A 192 1.09 -3.93 -9.04
C CYS A 192 0.47 -2.52 -9.05
N PHE A 193 0.73 -1.72 -10.08
CA PHE A 193 -0.24 -0.71 -10.52
C PHE A 193 -1.29 -1.41 -11.40
N LEU A 194 -2.57 -1.14 -11.13
CA LEU A 194 -3.66 -1.35 -12.08
C LEU A 194 -3.84 -0.08 -12.94
#